data_AF-A0A7K2YK68-F1
#
_entry.id   AF-A0A7K2YK68-F1
#
_cell.length_a   1.000
_cell.length_b   1.000
_cell.length_c   1.000
_cell.angle_alpha   90.00
_cell.angle_beta   90.00
_cell.angle_gamma   90.00
#
_symmetry.space_group_name_H-M   'P 1'
#
loop_
_entity.id
_entity.type
_entity.pdbx_description
1 polymer ?
#
loop_
_entity_poly.entity_id
_entity_poly.type
_entity_poly.pdbx_seq_one_letter_code
_entity_poly.pdbx_strand_id
1 'polypeptide(L)'
;MRAQLLARAALPSLWSLDRIPGAAAWLAHGVDGSLVVLDDSLNVVRSLRLPQDWKGGHSVTPDLGRFVASAPDRVVALDAEGRELWTHPHMPWEFEEAGSCAVGSAGVWALVRTAEGDRCVLLDVVDGSTRASWPVAPATVGSELLPHPDGVHVGLAASHADDAYRIFVVAADVADTTAEVPPGESRVLTDIHPSGRIMLTTPIEAGPLSLVRFPDGAVIAARPGEQVFPDEDEVFDVYAGFLRRDLVLAASSGERHVLFSVPDLRPIAEIEYPRDAPSEWLVVRADGTWLTADSESGTVCTWRLETEPVAG
;
A
#
# COMPACT_ATOMS: atom_id res chain seq x y z
N MET A 1 2.30 -17.56 17.60
CA MET A 1 3.54 -17.74 16.79
C MET A 1 4.42 -16.54 17.04
N ARG A 2 5.71 -16.71 17.32
CA ARG A 2 6.54 -15.60 17.81
C ARG A 2 7.21 -14.81 16.71
N ALA A 3 7.24 -13.49 16.89
CA ALA A 3 8.01 -12.57 16.06
C ALA A 3 9.44 -12.43 16.59
N GLN A 4 10.43 -12.55 15.71
CA GLN A 4 11.80 -12.20 15.97
C GLN A 4 12.03 -10.73 15.60
N LEU A 5 12.43 -9.91 16.57
CA LEU A 5 12.87 -8.53 16.32
C LEU A 5 14.18 -8.55 15.53
N LEU A 6 14.21 -7.85 14.40
CA LEU A 6 15.40 -7.65 13.57
C LEU A 6 16.05 -6.29 13.85
N ALA A 7 15.24 -5.24 13.91
CA ALA A 7 15.68 -3.88 14.12
C ALA A 7 14.60 -3.05 14.82
N ARG A 8 15.01 -2.00 15.54
CA ARG A 8 14.13 -1.00 16.15
C ARG A 8 14.73 0.38 15.93
N ALA A 9 13.91 1.32 15.49
CA ALA A 9 14.28 2.72 15.33
C ALA A 9 13.22 3.63 15.95
N ALA A 10 13.62 4.87 16.25
CA ALA A 10 12.72 5.95 16.59
C ALA A 10 12.84 7.00 15.49
N LEU A 11 11.72 7.26 14.83
CA LEU A 11 11.55 8.30 13.82
C LEU A 11 10.73 9.44 14.43
N PRO A 12 10.63 10.61 13.78
CA PRO A 12 9.57 11.55 14.08
C PRO A 12 8.19 10.89 13.94
N SER A 13 7.15 11.52 14.51
CA SER A 13 5.78 11.03 14.37
C SER A 13 5.44 10.81 12.90
N LEU A 14 4.78 9.69 12.63
CA LEU A 14 4.58 9.17 11.28
C LEU A 14 3.18 9.51 10.78
N TRP A 15 3.09 9.74 9.48
CA TRP A 15 1.84 9.85 8.73
C TRP A 15 1.55 8.58 7.92
N SER A 16 2.58 7.96 7.35
CA SER A 16 2.44 6.65 6.71
C SER A 16 3.76 5.86 6.73
N LEU A 17 3.64 4.56 6.47
CA LEU A 17 4.75 3.64 6.34
C LEU A 17 4.43 2.68 5.20
N ASP A 18 5.39 2.44 4.32
CA ASP A 18 5.19 1.67 3.09
C ASP A 18 6.41 0.81 2.75
N ARG A 19 6.17 -0.19 1.89
CA ARG A 19 7.24 -0.94 1.20
C ARG A 19 7.57 -0.25 -0.11
N ILE A 20 8.82 -0.34 -0.55
CA ILE A 20 9.21 0.12 -1.89
C ILE A 20 9.21 -1.09 -2.83
N PRO A 21 8.24 -1.21 -3.77
CA PRO A 21 8.17 -2.37 -4.66
C PRO A 21 9.49 -2.57 -5.43
N GLY A 22 10.04 -3.77 -5.40
CA GLY A 22 11.30 -4.10 -6.08
C GLY A 22 12.57 -3.66 -5.36
N ALA A 23 12.49 -3.06 -4.17
CA ALA A 23 13.65 -2.73 -3.34
C ALA A 23 13.58 -3.43 -1.97
N ALA A 24 14.74 -3.77 -1.43
CA ALA A 24 14.88 -4.24 -0.04
C ALA A 24 14.94 -3.04 0.92
N ALA A 25 13.90 -2.21 0.89
CA ALA A 25 13.83 -0.96 1.63
C ALA A 25 12.38 -0.61 1.99
N TRP A 26 12.26 0.27 2.97
CA TRP A 26 11.01 0.78 3.50
C TRP A 26 10.95 2.29 3.30
N LEU A 27 9.74 2.82 3.23
CA LEU A 27 9.48 4.24 3.10
C LEU A 27 8.66 4.70 4.29
N ALA A 28 9.21 5.59 5.08
CA ALA A 28 8.50 6.23 6.18
C ALA A 28 8.22 7.69 5.81
N HIS A 29 7.01 8.13 6.10
CA HIS A 29 6.59 9.51 5.90
C HIS A 29 6.25 10.13 7.25
N GLY A 30 6.95 11.21 7.60
CA GLY A 30 6.75 11.96 8.84
C GLY A 30 5.66 13.02 8.71
N VAL A 31 4.98 13.33 9.82
CA VAL A 31 3.97 14.40 9.89
C VAL A 31 4.52 15.79 9.56
N ASP A 32 5.85 15.96 9.59
CA ASP A 32 6.56 17.19 9.24
C ASP A 32 6.86 17.35 7.74
N GLY A 33 6.38 16.39 6.92
CA GLY A 33 6.59 16.31 5.47
C GLY A 33 7.92 15.68 5.08
N SER A 34 8.60 14.99 6.00
CA SER A 34 9.83 14.24 5.68
C SER A 34 9.50 12.89 5.05
N LEU A 35 10.18 12.55 3.95
CA LEU A 35 10.24 11.19 3.43
C LEU A 35 11.60 10.59 3.77
N VAL A 36 11.58 9.39 4.34
CA VAL A 36 12.77 8.67 4.80
C VAL A 36 12.75 7.27 4.22
N VAL A 37 13.81 6.91 3.50
CA VAL A 37 14.03 5.54 3.04
C VAL A 37 14.91 4.82 4.05
N LEU A 38 14.45 3.66 4.50
CA LEU A 38 15.11 2.84 5.50
C LEU A 38 15.55 1.50 4.88
N ASP A 39 16.73 1.00 5.26
CA ASP A 39 17.11 -0.39 4.98
C ASP A 39 16.44 -1.38 5.95
N ASP A 40 16.70 -2.68 5.79
CA ASP A 40 16.15 -3.74 6.66
C ASP A 40 16.67 -3.70 8.11
N SER A 41 17.72 -2.90 8.37
CA SER A 41 18.21 -2.62 9.72
C SER A 41 17.66 -1.30 10.28
N LEU A 42 16.69 -0.69 9.57
CA LEU A 42 16.11 0.62 9.86
C LEU A 42 17.12 1.77 9.88
N ASN A 43 18.25 1.65 9.16
CA ASN A 43 19.14 2.78 8.94
C ASN A 43 18.58 3.67 7.83
N VAL A 44 18.71 4.99 8.01
CA VAL A 44 18.37 5.96 6.97
C VAL A 44 19.34 5.85 5.79
N VAL A 45 18.82 5.41 4.64
CA VAL A 45 19.57 5.32 3.37
C VAL A 45 19.40 6.60 2.57
N ARG A 46 18.21 7.19 2.60
CA ARG A 46 17.88 8.47 1.95
C ARG A 46 16.86 9.21 2.78
N SER A 47 16.87 10.53 2.67
CA SER A 47 15.79 11.36 3.17
C SER A 47 15.68 12.63 2.35
N LEU A 48 14.46 13.11 2.17
CA LEU A 48 14.16 14.42 1.62
C LEU A 48 12.93 15.02 2.28
N ARG A 49 12.66 16.29 1.99
CA ARG A 49 11.43 16.95 2.38
C ARG A 49 10.53 17.14 1.18
N LEU A 50 9.27 16.75 1.31
CA LEU A 50 8.25 16.99 0.28
C LEU A 50 7.95 18.49 0.15
N PRO A 51 7.33 18.91 -0.98
CA PRO A 51 6.80 20.26 -1.11
C PRO A 51 5.87 20.61 0.06
N GLN A 52 5.90 21.87 0.51
CA GLN A 52 5.12 22.30 1.69
C GLN A 52 3.60 22.17 1.50
N ASP A 53 3.13 22.18 0.26
CA ASP A 53 1.73 22.04 -0.12
C ASP A 53 1.32 20.59 -0.37
N TRP A 54 2.21 19.61 -0.20
CA TRP A 54 1.91 18.21 -0.44
C TRP A 54 0.69 17.71 0.36
N LYS A 55 -0.08 16.78 -0.25
CA LYS A 55 -1.32 16.26 0.32
C LYS A 55 -1.65 14.80 -0.05
N GLY A 56 -1.03 14.21 -1.08
CA GLY A 56 -1.45 12.92 -1.65
C GLY A 56 -0.43 11.79 -1.51
N GLY A 57 -0.72 10.63 -2.10
CA GLY A 57 0.20 9.49 -2.07
C GLY A 57 1.57 9.77 -2.71
N HIS A 58 2.57 9.00 -2.32
CA HIS A 58 3.95 9.15 -2.78
C HIS A 58 4.57 7.77 -3.05
N SER A 59 5.64 7.72 -3.84
CA SER A 59 6.33 6.50 -4.20
C SER A 59 7.80 6.77 -4.52
N VAL A 60 8.63 5.74 -4.41
CA VAL A 60 10.07 5.82 -4.72
C VAL A 60 10.42 4.77 -5.76
N THR A 61 11.34 5.12 -6.65
CA THR A 61 11.93 4.17 -7.61
C THR A 61 12.76 3.09 -6.90
N PRO A 62 12.85 1.86 -7.44
CA PRO A 62 13.59 0.78 -6.77
C PRO A 62 15.09 1.06 -6.58
N ASP A 63 15.69 1.91 -7.41
CA ASP A 63 17.08 2.37 -7.30
C ASP A 63 17.27 3.51 -6.28
N LEU A 64 16.17 3.94 -5.65
CA LEU A 64 16.12 5.03 -4.65
C LEU A 64 16.58 6.39 -5.19
N GLY A 65 16.66 6.54 -6.52
CA GLY A 65 17.19 7.73 -7.18
C GLY A 65 16.14 8.80 -7.45
N ARG A 66 14.86 8.41 -7.49
CA ARG A 66 13.73 9.30 -7.75
C ARG A 66 12.58 9.06 -6.78
N PHE A 67 12.02 10.16 -6.30
CA PHE A 67 10.83 10.22 -5.47
C PHE A 67 9.73 10.86 -6.29
N VAL A 68 8.52 10.34 -6.18
CA VAL A 68 7.34 10.88 -6.85
C VAL A 68 6.29 11.15 -5.79
N ALA A 69 5.63 12.29 -5.89
CA ALA A 69 4.57 12.67 -4.96
C ALA A 69 3.39 13.28 -5.70
N SER A 70 2.18 12.93 -5.25
CA SER A 70 0.95 13.62 -5.63
C SER A 70 0.79 14.85 -4.73
N ALA A 71 0.84 16.03 -5.33
CA ALA A 71 0.59 17.32 -4.70
C ALA A 71 -0.86 17.80 -5.03
N PRO A 72 -1.32 18.97 -4.54
CA PRO A 72 -2.70 19.41 -4.71
C PRO A 72 -3.14 19.57 -6.15
N ASP A 73 -2.24 20.00 -7.04
CA ASP A 73 -2.53 20.39 -8.43
C ASP A 73 -1.51 19.82 -9.44
N ARG A 74 -0.67 18.89 -9.00
CA ARG A 74 0.38 18.29 -9.81
C ARG A 74 0.89 16.97 -9.25
N VAL A 75 1.46 16.15 -10.11
CA VAL A 75 2.40 15.09 -9.73
C VAL A 75 3.81 15.64 -9.94
N VAL A 76 4.68 15.50 -8.94
CA VAL A 76 6.07 15.98 -9.00
C VAL A 76 7.04 14.84 -8.83
N ALA A 77 8.11 14.82 -9.63
CA ALA A 77 9.25 13.96 -9.39
C ALA A 77 10.45 14.76 -8.90
N LEU A 78 11.09 14.23 -7.87
CA LEU A 78 12.28 14.77 -7.23
C LEU A 78 13.43 13.78 -7.36
N ASP A 79 14.66 14.27 -7.47
CA ASP A 79 15.84 13.43 -7.33
C ASP A 79 16.16 13.11 -5.86
N ALA A 80 17.24 12.36 -5.65
CA ALA A 80 17.70 11.97 -4.32
C ALA A 80 18.10 13.14 -3.41
N GLU A 81 18.33 14.34 -3.97
CA GLU A 81 18.62 15.56 -3.22
C GLU A 81 17.38 16.45 -3.02
N GLY A 82 16.20 16.00 -3.48
CA GLY A 82 14.95 16.76 -3.39
C GLY A 82 14.82 17.85 -4.46
N ARG A 83 15.64 17.84 -5.51
CA ARG A 83 15.50 18.78 -6.64
C ARG A 83 14.45 18.26 -7.61
N GLU A 84 13.59 19.16 -8.06
CA GLU A 84 12.57 18.84 -9.05
C GLU A 84 13.21 18.40 -10.38
N LEU A 85 12.82 17.22 -10.85
CA LEU A 85 13.19 16.67 -12.15
C LEU A 85 12.16 17.02 -13.21
N TRP A 86 10.87 16.87 -12.87
CA TRP A 86 9.74 17.21 -13.71
C TRP A 86 8.47 17.37 -12.88
N THR A 87 7.48 18.02 -13.49
CA THR A 87 6.14 18.23 -12.94
C THR A 87 5.09 17.91 -14.00
N HIS A 88 4.04 17.19 -13.60
CA HIS A 88 2.85 16.90 -14.39
C HIS A 88 1.64 17.61 -13.78
N PRO A 89 1.15 18.72 -14.37
CA PRO A 89 0.04 19.49 -13.81
C PRO A 89 -1.31 18.79 -14.01
N HIS A 90 -2.23 18.97 -13.06
CA HIS A 90 -3.62 18.54 -13.17
C HIS A 90 -4.55 19.56 -12.49
N MET A 91 -5.87 19.38 -12.57
CA MET A 91 -6.78 20.27 -11.84
C MET A 91 -6.61 20.10 -10.33
N PRO A 92 -6.68 21.16 -9.52
CA PRO A 92 -6.55 21.03 -8.08
C PRO A 92 -7.58 20.07 -7.46
N TRP A 93 -7.16 19.29 -6.48
CA TRP A 93 -8.07 18.55 -5.60
C TRP A 93 -8.90 19.52 -4.75
N GLU A 94 -10.14 19.13 -4.40
CA GLU A 94 -11.03 19.95 -3.57
C GLU A 94 -11.07 19.44 -2.13
N PHE A 95 -11.34 20.33 -1.17
CA PHE A 95 -11.54 19.98 0.25
C PHE A 95 -10.50 19.03 0.86
N GLU A 96 -10.88 17.81 1.22
CA GLU A 96 -10.06 16.77 1.85
C GLU A 96 -9.47 15.80 0.81
N GLU A 97 -9.79 15.96 -0.47
CA GLU A 97 -9.42 15.02 -1.51
C GLU A 97 -7.93 15.07 -1.84
N ALA A 98 -7.40 13.93 -2.25
CA ALA A 98 -6.02 13.80 -2.69
C ALA A 98 -5.83 12.62 -3.65
N GLY A 99 -4.94 12.82 -4.62
CA GLY A 99 -4.47 11.77 -5.51
C GLY A 99 -3.42 10.88 -4.87
N SER A 100 -3.03 9.84 -5.59
CA SER A 100 -1.93 8.94 -5.24
C SER A 100 -1.03 8.72 -6.45
N CYS A 101 0.18 8.22 -6.21
CA CYS A 101 1.07 7.82 -7.27
C CYS A 101 1.85 6.57 -6.86
N ALA A 102 2.22 5.75 -7.85
CA ALA A 102 3.03 4.56 -7.66
C ALA A 102 4.01 4.37 -8.81
N VAL A 103 5.25 4.06 -8.47
CA VAL A 103 6.28 3.73 -9.46
C VAL A 103 6.18 2.23 -9.80
N GLY A 104 5.95 1.92 -11.07
CA GLY A 104 6.02 0.57 -11.62
C GLY A 104 7.06 0.45 -12.73
N SER A 105 7.22 -0.74 -13.30
CA SER A 105 8.14 -0.94 -14.44
C SER A 105 7.69 -0.24 -15.72
N ALA A 106 6.39 0.03 -15.89
CA ALA A 106 5.85 0.75 -17.04
C ALA A 106 6.11 2.27 -16.98
N GLY A 107 6.40 2.81 -15.79
CA GLY A 107 6.49 4.25 -15.53
C GLY A 107 5.88 4.62 -14.19
N VAL A 108 5.38 5.84 -14.09
CA VAL A 108 4.70 6.36 -12.90
C VAL A 108 3.19 6.29 -13.14
N TRP A 109 2.49 5.50 -12.35
CA TRP A 109 1.04 5.56 -12.27
C TRP A 109 0.63 6.69 -11.33
N ALA A 110 -0.38 7.46 -11.70
CA ALA A 110 -0.95 8.46 -10.81
C ALA A 110 -2.46 8.58 -10.99
N LEU A 111 -3.16 8.89 -9.90
CA LEU A 111 -4.54 9.33 -9.94
C LEU A 111 -4.53 10.86 -9.95
N VAL A 112 -5.14 11.47 -10.96
CA VAL A 112 -5.15 12.92 -11.18
C VAL A 112 -6.55 13.41 -11.51
N ARG A 113 -6.83 14.68 -11.23
CA ARG A 113 -8.11 15.31 -11.59
C ARG A 113 -8.05 16.07 -12.90
N THR A 114 -9.09 15.91 -13.72
CA THR A 114 -9.25 16.65 -14.99
C THR A 114 -10.62 17.31 -15.07
N ALA A 115 -10.85 18.13 -16.09
CA ALA A 115 -12.14 18.77 -16.30
C ALA A 115 -13.25 17.75 -16.61
N GLU A 116 -12.90 16.57 -17.13
CA GLU A 116 -13.83 15.47 -17.38
C GLU A 116 -14.03 14.53 -16.18
N GLY A 117 -13.36 14.80 -15.05
CA GLY A 117 -13.36 13.95 -13.86
C GLY A 117 -11.98 13.36 -13.55
N ASP A 118 -11.95 12.41 -12.63
CA ASP A 118 -10.71 11.80 -12.18
C ASP A 118 -10.19 10.76 -13.19
N ARG A 119 -8.87 10.67 -13.32
CA ARG A 119 -8.19 9.81 -14.31
C ARG A 119 -7.01 9.11 -13.69
N CYS A 120 -6.87 7.82 -13.99
CA CYS A 120 -5.60 7.14 -13.80
C CYS A 120 -4.71 7.46 -15.01
N VAL A 121 -3.50 7.94 -14.79
CA VAL A 121 -2.52 8.26 -15.84
C VAL A 121 -1.27 7.41 -15.66
N LEU A 122 -0.67 7.03 -16.79
CA LEU A 122 0.67 6.48 -16.84
C LEU A 122 1.60 7.54 -17.40
N LEU A 123 2.56 7.98 -16.60
CA LEU A 123 3.56 8.99 -16.94
C LEU A 123 4.91 8.33 -17.20
N ASP A 124 5.68 8.93 -18.11
CA ASP A 124 7.08 8.59 -18.31
C ASP A 124 7.89 8.95 -17.06
N VAL A 125 8.69 8.01 -16.57
CA VAL A 125 9.51 8.22 -15.35
C VAL A 125 10.62 9.27 -15.56
N VAL A 126 11.03 9.51 -16.80
CA VAL A 126 12.15 10.41 -17.14
C VAL A 126 11.72 11.86 -17.20
N ASP A 127 10.56 12.15 -17.81
CA ASP A 127 10.13 13.52 -18.10
C ASP A 127 8.69 13.86 -17.67
N GLY A 128 7.96 12.91 -17.10
CA GLY A 128 6.59 13.13 -16.63
C GLY A 128 5.55 13.27 -17.75
N SER A 129 5.91 13.00 -19.01
CA SER A 129 4.96 13.04 -20.12
C SER A 129 3.92 11.93 -20.02
N THR A 130 2.65 12.24 -20.32
CA THR A 130 1.59 11.24 -20.32
C THR A 130 1.78 10.25 -21.46
N ARG A 131 1.96 8.98 -21.10
CA ARG A 131 1.99 7.86 -22.05
C ARG A 131 0.59 7.33 -22.33
N ALA A 132 -0.26 7.29 -21.31
CA ALA A 132 -1.65 6.86 -21.43
C ALA A 132 -2.51 7.39 -20.27
N SER A 133 -3.83 7.38 -20.44
CA SER A 133 -4.77 7.93 -19.47
C SER A 133 -6.15 7.28 -19.58
N TRP A 134 -6.69 6.82 -18.45
CA TRP A 134 -7.96 6.10 -18.38
C TRP A 134 -8.94 6.84 -17.48
N PRO A 135 -10.21 6.98 -17.90
CA PRO A 135 -11.24 7.51 -17.02
C PRO A 135 -11.45 6.56 -15.85
N VAL A 136 -11.54 7.11 -14.66
CA VAL A 136 -11.99 6.41 -13.46
C VAL A 136 -13.12 7.24 -12.84
N ALA A 137 -14.03 6.63 -12.10
CA ALA A 137 -15.12 7.36 -11.44
C ALA A 137 -14.99 7.45 -9.90
N PRO A 138 -13.80 7.67 -9.31
CA PRO A 138 -13.68 7.83 -7.86
C PRO A 138 -14.18 9.22 -7.43
N ALA A 139 -14.52 9.32 -6.15
CA ALA A 139 -14.68 10.59 -5.44
C ALA A 139 -13.60 10.58 -4.36
N THR A 140 -12.42 11.11 -4.67
CA THR A 140 -11.16 10.71 -4.01
C THR A 140 -10.91 11.43 -2.69
N VAL A 141 -11.63 11.09 -1.62
CA VAL A 141 -11.20 11.41 -0.24
C VAL A 141 -9.95 10.59 0.14
N GLY A 142 -9.70 9.48 -0.56
CA GLY A 142 -8.43 8.77 -0.52
C GLY A 142 -8.25 7.83 -1.72
N SER A 143 -7.00 7.54 -2.05
CA SER A 143 -6.65 6.54 -3.06
C SER A 143 -5.28 5.91 -2.80
N GLU A 144 -5.11 4.68 -3.28
CA GLU A 144 -3.86 3.95 -3.25
C GLU A 144 -3.65 3.22 -4.59
N LEU A 145 -2.41 3.24 -5.08
CA LEU A 145 -2.02 2.56 -6.32
C LEU A 145 -1.01 1.46 -6.00
N LEU A 146 -1.32 0.23 -6.40
CA LEU A 146 -0.46 -0.93 -6.24
C LEU A 146 0.00 -1.44 -7.62
N PRO A 147 1.26 -1.20 -8.01
CA PRO A 147 1.82 -1.73 -9.25
C PRO A 147 1.74 -3.25 -9.26
N HIS A 148 1.17 -3.81 -10.33
CA HIS A 148 1.04 -5.25 -10.45
C HIS A 148 2.40 -5.89 -10.83
N PRO A 149 2.75 -7.09 -10.31
CA PRO A 149 4.04 -7.72 -10.58
C PRO A 149 4.32 -8.07 -12.05
N ASP A 150 3.31 -8.10 -12.91
CA ASP A 150 3.51 -8.28 -14.36
C ASP A 150 4.08 -7.05 -15.06
N GLY A 151 4.12 -5.91 -14.37
CA GLY A 151 4.68 -4.68 -14.86
C GLY A 151 3.84 -3.93 -15.89
N VAL A 152 2.62 -4.41 -16.17
CA VAL A 152 1.70 -3.84 -17.15
C VAL A 152 0.46 -3.27 -16.47
N HIS A 153 0.04 -3.86 -15.35
CA HIS A 153 -1.16 -3.44 -14.64
C HIS A 153 -0.86 -2.61 -13.39
N VAL A 154 -1.86 -1.87 -12.95
CA VAL A 154 -1.92 -1.27 -11.61
C VAL A 154 -3.29 -1.55 -11.00
N GLY A 155 -3.30 -1.91 -9.72
CA GLY A 155 -4.49 -1.89 -8.90
C GLY A 155 -4.69 -0.50 -8.31
N LEU A 156 -5.89 0.03 -8.37
CA LEU A 156 -6.28 1.31 -7.78
C LEU A 156 -7.37 1.04 -6.75
N ALA A 157 -7.10 1.28 -5.47
CA ALA A 157 -8.14 1.40 -4.46
C ALA A 157 -8.48 2.88 -4.29
N ALA A 158 -9.76 3.26 -4.34
CA ALA A 158 -10.16 4.65 -4.13
C ALA A 158 -11.56 4.74 -3.53
N SER A 159 -11.80 5.77 -2.72
CA SER A 159 -13.16 6.10 -2.31
C SER A 159 -13.99 6.54 -3.52
N HIS A 160 -15.28 6.24 -3.45
CA HIS A 160 -16.27 6.50 -4.48
C HIS A 160 -17.36 7.42 -3.92
N ALA A 161 -18.16 8.03 -4.80
CA ALA A 161 -19.13 9.07 -4.44
C ALA A 161 -20.27 8.62 -3.50
N ASP A 162 -20.42 7.31 -3.30
CA ASP A 162 -21.38 6.66 -2.42
C ASP A 162 -20.76 6.21 -1.09
N ASP A 163 -19.61 6.80 -0.71
CA ASP A 163 -18.80 6.46 0.48
C ASP A 163 -18.25 5.02 0.48
N ALA A 164 -18.35 4.31 -0.66
CA ALA A 164 -17.75 2.98 -0.82
C ALA A 164 -16.28 3.08 -1.26
N TYR A 165 -15.45 2.11 -0.88
CA TYR A 165 -14.10 1.95 -1.43
C TYR A 165 -14.12 0.94 -2.58
N ARG A 166 -13.70 1.35 -3.78
CA ARG A 166 -13.73 0.50 -4.97
C ARG A 166 -12.31 0.19 -5.42
N ILE A 167 -12.16 -1.01 -5.98
CA ILE A 167 -10.90 -1.47 -6.55
C ILE A 167 -11.04 -1.49 -8.07
N PHE A 168 -10.13 -0.83 -8.77
CA PHE A 168 -10.03 -0.85 -10.22
C PHE A 168 -8.72 -1.51 -10.65
N VAL A 169 -8.75 -2.27 -11.75
CA VAL A 169 -7.55 -2.72 -12.44
C VAL A 169 -7.42 -1.94 -13.74
N VAL A 170 -6.25 -1.34 -13.94
CA VAL A 170 -5.90 -0.56 -15.14
C VAL A 170 -4.69 -1.22 -15.82
N ALA A 171 -4.72 -1.32 -17.15
CA ALA A 171 -3.68 -1.95 -17.96
C ALA A 171 -2.99 -0.93 -18.87
N ALA A 172 -1.65 -0.91 -18.88
CA ALA A 172 -0.87 0.08 -19.65
C ALA A 172 -1.04 -0.01 -21.17
N ASP A 173 -1.37 -1.20 -21.69
CA ASP A 173 -1.40 -1.53 -23.11
C ASP A 173 -2.82 -1.64 -23.70
N VAL A 174 -3.86 -1.54 -22.86
CA VAL A 174 -5.26 -1.61 -23.29
C VAL A 174 -5.93 -0.25 -23.06
N ALA A 175 -6.31 0.41 -24.15
CA ALA A 175 -7.05 1.67 -24.07
C ALA A 175 -8.45 1.45 -23.48
N ASP A 176 -8.89 2.38 -22.63
CA ASP A 176 -10.26 2.51 -22.13
C ASP A 176 -10.86 1.28 -21.42
N THR A 177 -10.05 0.35 -20.92
CA THR A 177 -10.52 -0.73 -20.05
C THR A 177 -10.08 -0.50 -18.62
N THR A 178 -11.03 -0.07 -17.80
CA THR A 178 -10.95 -0.16 -16.35
C THR A 178 -12.00 -1.18 -15.90
N ALA A 179 -11.57 -2.15 -15.09
CA ALA A 179 -12.47 -3.14 -14.52
C ALA A 179 -12.54 -2.92 -13.02
N GLU A 180 -13.74 -2.92 -12.44
CA GLU A 180 -13.95 -2.94 -11.00
C GLU A 180 -13.84 -4.37 -10.48
N VAL A 181 -13.10 -4.60 -9.39
CA VAL A 181 -12.64 -5.94 -9.01
C VAL A 181 -12.62 -6.17 -7.48
N PRO A 182 -13.58 -6.92 -6.90
CA PRO A 182 -14.84 -7.39 -7.49
C PRO A 182 -15.86 -6.25 -7.65
N PRO A 183 -16.80 -6.34 -8.62
CA PRO A 183 -17.76 -5.29 -8.88
C PRO A 183 -18.80 -5.14 -7.76
N GLY A 184 -19.08 -3.90 -7.36
CA GLY A 184 -20.16 -3.53 -6.45
C GLY A 184 -19.84 -3.69 -4.96
N GLU A 185 -18.65 -4.19 -4.59
CA GLU A 185 -18.29 -4.41 -3.19
C GLU A 185 -17.34 -3.33 -2.66
N SER A 186 -17.55 -2.91 -1.41
CA SER A 186 -16.70 -1.91 -0.76
C SER A 186 -15.50 -2.61 -0.11
N ARG A 187 -14.31 -2.43 -0.68
CA ARG A 187 -13.08 -3.14 -0.29
C ARG A 187 -11.84 -2.29 -0.56
N VAL A 188 -10.81 -2.47 0.26
CA VAL A 188 -9.48 -1.90 0.04
C VAL A 188 -8.58 -2.97 -0.55
N LEU A 189 -7.87 -2.64 -1.63
CA LEU A 189 -6.80 -3.49 -2.18
C LEU A 189 -5.52 -3.23 -1.37
N THR A 190 -5.02 -4.23 -0.66
CA THR A 190 -3.89 -4.06 0.27
C THR A 190 -2.61 -4.70 -0.24
N ASP A 191 -2.71 -5.76 -1.04
CA ASP A 191 -1.54 -6.38 -1.67
C ASP A 191 -1.89 -7.22 -2.91
N ILE A 192 -0.87 -7.49 -3.72
CA ILE A 192 -0.94 -8.36 -4.89
C ILE A 192 0.09 -9.47 -4.70
N HIS A 193 -0.36 -10.72 -4.75
CA HIS A 193 0.52 -11.87 -4.57
C HIS A 193 1.65 -11.84 -5.61
N PRO A 194 2.91 -12.22 -5.26
CA PRO A 194 4.04 -12.14 -6.19
C PRO A 194 3.88 -12.90 -7.52
N SER A 195 2.92 -13.81 -7.63
CA SER A 195 2.59 -14.48 -8.89
C SER A 195 1.73 -13.63 -9.85
N GLY A 196 1.17 -12.51 -9.39
CA GLY A 196 0.26 -11.65 -10.15
C GLY A 196 -1.10 -12.30 -10.45
N ARG A 197 -1.52 -13.30 -9.68
CA ARG A 197 -2.79 -14.03 -9.94
C ARG A 197 -3.85 -13.86 -8.86
N ILE A 198 -3.45 -13.35 -7.71
CA ILE A 198 -4.28 -13.24 -6.52
C ILE A 198 -4.06 -11.84 -5.95
N MET A 199 -5.15 -11.17 -5.64
CA MET A 199 -5.15 -9.90 -4.92
C MET A 199 -5.71 -10.13 -3.52
N LEU A 200 -5.15 -9.43 -2.54
CA LEU A 200 -5.60 -9.43 -1.15
C LEU A 200 -6.41 -8.17 -0.90
N THR A 201 -7.59 -8.34 -0.32
CA THR A 201 -8.48 -7.23 0.00
C THR A 201 -8.94 -7.30 1.45
N THR A 202 -9.05 -6.15 2.09
CA THR A 202 -9.66 -5.97 3.41
C THR A 202 -10.95 -5.17 3.29
N PRO A 203 -11.87 -5.25 4.27
CA PRO A 203 -12.96 -4.29 4.36
C PRO A 203 -12.43 -2.91 4.78
N ILE A 204 -13.18 -1.84 4.49
CA ILE A 204 -12.97 -0.51 5.08
C ILE A 204 -13.69 -0.36 6.44
N GLU A 205 -14.76 -1.13 6.64
CA GLU A 205 -15.52 -1.24 7.88
C GLU A 205 -15.63 -2.72 8.28
N ALA A 206 -16.85 -3.23 8.55
CA ALA A 206 -17.09 -4.64 8.79
C ALA A 206 -17.07 -5.44 7.48
N GLY A 207 -16.33 -6.56 7.47
CA GLY A 207 -16.34 -7.49 6.34
C GLY A 207 -15.19 -8.50 6.37
N PRO A 208 -15.07 -9.33 5.33
CA PRO A 208 -14.07 -10.39 5.30
C PRO A 208 -12.73 -9.95 4.71
N LEU A 209 -11.63 -10.37 5.34
CA LEU A 209 -10.35 -10.53 4.64
C LEU A 209 -10.56 -11.51 3.47
N SER A 210 -10.15 -11.13 2.27
CA SER A 210 -10.44 -11.96 1.08
C SER A 210 -9.28 -12.04 0.10
N LEU A 211 -9.17 -13.21 -0.52
CA LEU A 211 -8.35 -13.44 -1.69
C LEU A 211 -9.28 -13.41 -2.91
N VAL A 212 -8.97 -12.55 -3.87
CA VAL A 212 -9.72 -12.46 -5.13
C VAL A 212 -8.79 -12.75 -6.31
N ARG A 213 -9.33 -13.34 -7.36
CA ARG A 213 -8.56 -13.68 -8.56
C ARG A 213 -8.33 -12.44 -9.41
N PHE A 214 -7.11 -12.28 -9.91
CA PHE A 214 -6.83 -11.32 -10.96
C PHE A 214 -7.14 -11.92 -12.36
N PRO A 215 -7.68 -11.16 -13.32
CA PRO A 215 -8.16 -9.78 -13.20
C PRO A 215 -9.67 -9.66 -12.87
N ASP A 216 -10.43 -10.75 -12.84
CA ASP A 216 -11.91 -10.67 -12.82
C ASP A 216 -12.55 -10.61 -11.43
N GLY A 217 -11.76 -10.68 -10.36
CA GLY A 217 -12.23 -10.45 -9.00
C GLY A 217 -12.98 -11.61 -8.39
N ALA A 218 -13.03 -12.77 -9.05
CA ALA A 218 -13.69 -13.93 -8.48
C ALA A 218 -13.09 -14.26 -7.11
N VAL A 219 -13.92 -14.27 -6.07
CA VAL A 219 -13.50 -14.58 -4.70
C VAL A 219 -12.97 -16.02 -4.66
N ILE A 220 -11.71 -16.19 -4.25
CA ILE A 220 -11.05 -17.48 -4.05
C ILE A 220 -11.33 -17.97 -2.63
N ALA A 221 -11.14 -17.08 -1.65
CA ALA A 221 -11.41 -17.33 -0.25
C ALA A 221 -11.81 -16.02 0.43
N ALA A 222 -12.67 -16.12 1.44
CA ALA A 222 -13.07 -15.02 2.29
C ALA A 222 -13.16 -15.53 3.73
N ARG A 223 -12.63 -14.76 4.67
CA ARG A 223 -12.67 -15.06 6.09
C ARG A 223 -13.24 -13.85 6.82
N PRO A 224 -14.44 -13.95 7.41
CA PRO A 224 -15.01 -12.84 8.16
C PRO A 224 -14.41 -12.77 9.58
N GLY A 225 -14.42 -11.57 10.17
CA GLY A 225 -13.74 -11.28 11.44
C GLY A 225 -14.26 -12.14 12.59
N GLU A 226 -15.57 -12.39 12.65
CA GLU A 226 -16.22 -13.19 13.71
C GLU A 226 -15.76 -14.67 13.74
N GLN A 227 -15.08 -15.15 12.70
CA GLN A 227 -14.50 -16.50 12.65
C GLN A 227 -13.04 -16.53 13.10
N VAL A 228 -12.44 -15.38 13.38
CA VAL A 228 -11.02 -15.21 13.69
C VAL A 228 -10.84 -14.62 15.08
N PHE A 229 -11.58 -13.56 15.37
CA PHE A 229 -11.42 -12.79 16.60
C PHE A 229 -12.39 -13.25 17.69
N PRO A 230 -11.98 -13.24 18.97
CA PRO A 230 -12.84 -13.63 20.09
C PRO A 230 -13.86 -12.54 20.45
N ASP A 231 -13.57 -11.28 20.12
CA ASP A 231 -14.47 -10.15 20.31
C ASP A 231 -15.34 -9.98 19.04
N GLU A 232 -16.66 -9.86 19.22
CA GLU A 232 -17.62 -9.75 18.12
C GLU A 232 -17.56 -8.38 17.43
N ASP A 233 -17.06 -7.36 18.13
CA ASP A 233 -16.90 -6.01 17.60
C ASP A 233 -15.52 -5.80 16.91
N GLU A 234 -14.60 -6.76 17.04
CA GLU A 234 -13.28 -6.71 16.41
C GLU A 234 -13.37 -7.10 14.93
N VAL A 235 -12.87 -6.23 14.05
CA VAL A 235 -12.90 -6.41 12.59
C VAL A 235 -11.50 -6.38 12.00
N PHE A 236 -11.36 -6.78 10.74
CA PHE A 236 -10.10 -6.58 10.02
C PHE A 236 -9.85 -5.09 9.79
N ASP A 237 -8.62 -4.67 9.99
CA ASP A 237 -8.16 -3.32 9.60
C ASP A 237 -7.74 -3.32 8.11
N VAL A 238 -7.42 -2.15 7.58
CA VAL A 238 -6.95 -1.96 6.21
C VAL A 238 -5.51 -2.43 5.99
N TYR A 239 -4.80 -2.86 7.03
CA TYR A 239 -3.44 -3.35 6.92
C TYR A 239 -3.39 -4.87 6.76
N ALA A 240 -3.02 -5.33 5.57
CA ALA A 240 -2.71 -6.72 5.30
C ALA A 240 -1.73 -6.87 4.14
N GLY A 241 -1.00 -7.98 4.09
CA GLY A 241 -0.16 -8.29 2.95
C GLY A 241 0.32 -9.74 2.88
N PHE A 242 0.83 -10.13 1.73
CA PHE A 242 1.46 -11.42 1.53
C PHE A 242 2.84 -11.39 2.18
N LEU A 243 2.96 -12.04 3.34
CA LEU A 243 4.22 -12.21 4.04
C LEU A 243 5.16 -13.15 3.29
N ARG A 244 4.59 -14.21 2.71
CA ARG A 244 5.26 -15.16 1.82
C ARG A 244 4.26 -15.65 0.78
N ARG A 245 4.72 -16.46 -0.18
CA ARG A 245 3.84 -17.04 -1.22
C ARG A 245 2.66 -17.86 -0.66
N ASP A 246 2.84 -18.41 0.52
CA ASP A 246 1.90 -19.31 1.19
C ASP A 246 1.22 -18.67 2.41
N LEU A 247 1.57 -17.42 2.74
CA LEU A 247 1.14 -16.77 3.98
C LEU A 247 0.70 -15.32 3.77
N VAL A 248 -0.42 -14.99 4.40
CA VAL A 248 -0.91 -13.62 4.59
C VAL A 248 -0.75 -13.24 6.05
N LEU A 249 -0.37 -12.00 6.30
CA LEU A 249 -0.42 -11.37 7.61
C LEU A 249 -1.42 -10.22 7.53
N ALA A 250 -2.37 -10.16 8.46
CA ALA A 250 -3.39 -9.12 8.52
C ALA A 250 -3.56 -8.57 9.93
N ALA A 251 -3.89 -7.28 10.02
CA ALA A 251 -4.20 -6.57 11.25
C ALA A 251 -5.71 -6.55 11.54
N SER A 252 -6.04 -6.31 12.79
CA SER A 252 -7.42 -6.07 13.26
C SER A 252 -7.54 -4.70 13.92
N SER A 253 -8.77 -4.23 14.08
CA SER A 253 -9.09 -3.01 14.85
C SER A 253 -8.73 -3.12 16.33
N GLY A 254 -8.47 -4.32 16.84
CA GLY A 254 -7.98 -4.60 18.19
C GLY A 254 -6.45 -4.71 18.29
N GLU A 255 -5.72 -4.23 17.28
CA GLU A 255 -4.25 -4.29 17.17
C GLU A 255 -3.65 -5.71 17.23
N ARG A 256 -4.42 -6.71 16.77
CA ARG A 256 -3.90 -8.08 16.62
C ARG A 256 -3.33 -8.26 15.23
N HIS A 257 -2.26 -9.04 15.15
CA HIS A 257 -1.72 -9.51 13.88
C HIS A 257 -1.92 -11.01 13.74
N VAL A 258 -2.66 -11.44 12.72
CA VAL A 258 -3.02 -12.85 12.52
C VAL A 258 -2.44 -13.35 11.20
N LEU A 259 -1.82 -14.53 11.26
CA LEU A 259 -1.24 -15.23 10.14
C LEU A 259 -2.28 -16.18 9.52
N PHE A 260 -2.40 -16.18 8.19
CA PHE A 260 -3.32 -17.01 7.43
C PHE A 260 -2.60 -17.81 6.34
N SER A 261 -3.08 -19.01 6.02
CA SER A 261 -2.61 -19.76 4.86
C SER A 261 -3.24 -19.29 3.55
N VAL A 262 -2.47 -19.41 2.46
CA VAL A 262 -2.94 -19.29 1.08
C VAL A 262 -3.08 -20.72 0.50
N PRO A 263 -4.19 -21.07 -0.18
CA PRO A 263 -5.19 -20.16 -0.77
C PRO A 263 -6.52 -20.05 0.01
N ASP A 264 -6.65 -20.64 1.19
CA ASP A 264 -7.96 -20.80 1.87
C ASP A 264 -8.26 -19.79 2.98
N LEU A 265 -7.31 -18.89 3.29
CA LEU A 265 -7.37 -17.97 4.42
C LEU A 265 -7.77 -18.68 5.72
N ARG A 266 -7.18 -19.86 5.96
CA ARG A 266 -7.31 -20.52 7.27
C ARG A 266 -6.38 -19.82 8.26
N PRO A 267 -6.89 -19.34 9.41
CA PRO A 267 -6.04 -18.76 10.43
C PRO A 267 -5.08 -19.82 10.97
N ILE A 268 -3.81 -19.47 11.07
CA ILE A 268 -2.72 -20.33 11.54
C ILE A 268 -2.39 -19.99 12.99
N ALA A 269 -2.11 -18.71 13.26
CA ALA A 269 -1.72 -18.23 14.57
C ALA A 269 -1.85 -16.70 14.66
N GLU A 270 -2.12 -16.21 15.86
CA GLU A 270 -1.84 -14.83 16.24
C GLU A 270 -0.32 -14.65 16.42
N ILE A 271 0.21 -13.49 16.04
CA ILE A 271 1.61 -13.12 16.21
C ILE A 271 1.82 -12.59 17.62
N GLU A 272 2.77 -13.19 18.33
CA GLU A 272 3.22 -12.76 19.65
C GLU A 272 4.41 -11.82 19.51
N TYR A 273 4.25 -10.59 19.99
CA TYR A 273 5.32 -9.60 20.11
C TYR A 273 5.81 -9.46 21.56
N PRO A 274 7.04 -8.97 21.78
CA PRO A 274 7.48 -8.47 23.09
C PRO A 274 6.55 -7.36 23.62
N ARG A 275 6.40 -7.23 24.95
CA ARG A 275 5.39 -6.36 25.62
C ARG A 275 5.37 -4.88 25.20
N ASP A 276 6.47 -4.35 24.66
CA ASP A 276 6.61 -2.93 24.31
C ASP A 276 6.84 -2.73 22.79
N ALA A 277 6.40 -3.71 22.00
CA ALA A 277 6.40 -3.63 20.55
C ALA A 277 5.16 -2.86 20.09
N PRO A 278 5.29 -1.93 19.13
CA PRO A 278 4.12 -1.31 18.53
C PRO A 278 3.32 -2.35 17.73
N SER A 279 2.01 -2.20 17.74
CA SER A 279 1.03 -3.08 17.05
C SER A 279 0.02 -2.32 16.20
N GLU A 280 0.03 -0.98 16.22
CA GLU A 280 -0.92 -0.12 15.51
C GLU A 280 -0.82 -0.31 13.99
N TRP A 281 0.35 -0.04 13.39
CA TRP A 281 0.53 -0.16 11.94
C TRP A 281 1.19 -1.47 11.53
N LEU A 282 0.86 -1.93 10.33
CA LEU A 282 1.43 -3.12 9.72
C LEU A 282 1.79 -2.88 8.25
N VAL A 283 3.04 -3.15 7.89
CA VAL A 283 3.51 -3.12 6.49
C VAL A 283 4.28 -4.39 6.20
N VAL A 284 3.81 -5.16 5.21
CA VAL A 284 4.30 -6.51 4.95
C VAL A 284 5.11 -6.56 3.66
N ARG A 285 6.24 -7.28 3.66
CA ARG A 285 6.99 -7.65 2.45
C ARG A 285 6.92 -9.16 2.21
N ALA A 286 6.88 -9.54 0.93
CA ALA A 286 6.75 -10.94 0.49
C ALA A 286 7.99 -11.83 0.69
N ASP A 287 9.05 -11.30 1.28
CA ASP A 287 10.26 -12.03 1.65
C ASP A 287 10.24 -12.57 3.09
N GLY A 288 9.12 -12.40 3.80
CA GLY A 288 8.95 -12.86 5.17
C GLY A 288 9.29 -11.82 6.23
N THR A 289 9.53 -10.57 5.84
CA THR A 289 9.72 -9.45 6.76
C THR A 289 8.48 -8.55 6.81
N TRP A 290 8.27 -7.90 7.95
CA TRP A 290 7.25 -6.87 8.09
C TRP A 290 7.70 -5.81 9.09
N LEU A 291 7.05 -4.65 9.02
CA LEU A 291 7.17 -3.59 10.00
C LEU A 291 5.94 -3.52 10.88
N THR A 292 6.16 -3.14 12.14
CA THR A 292 5.12 -2.50 12.95
C THR A 292 5.57 -1.12 13.38
N ALA A 293 4.62 -0.21 13.56
CA ALA A 293 4.92 1.14 14.01
C ALA A 293 3.82 1.70 14.92
N ASP A 294 4.23 2.62 15.78
CA ASP A 294 3.36 3.49 16.57
C ASP A 294 3.51 4.90 16.00
N SER A 295 2.41 5.45 15.51
CA SER A 295 2.40 6.66 14.70
C SER A 295 2.79 7.89 15.52
N GLU A 296 2.36 7.95 16.79
CA GLU A 296 2.60 9.09 17.68
C GLU A 296 4.05 9.17 18.14
N SER A 297 4.60 8.09 18.69
CA SER A 297 5.99 8.03 19.16
C SER A 297 7.02 7.88 18.04
N GLY A 298 6.58 7.47 16.84
CA GLY A 298 7.45 7.16 15.70
C GLY A 298 8.32 5.92 15.94
N THR A 299 7.97 5.07 16.89
CA THR A 299 8.68 3.80 17.10
C THR A 299 8.38 2.87 15.93
N VAL A 300 9.42 2.39 15.25
CA VAL A 300 9.30 1.40 14.17
C VAL A 300 10.12 0.17 14.52
N CYS A 301 9.54 -1.02 14.30
CA CYS A 301 10.20 -2.29 14.50
C CYS A 301 10.12 -3.14 13.23
N THR A 302 11.23 -3.77 12.84
CA THR A 302 11.27 -4.77 11.77
C THR A 302 11.29 -6.16 12.36
N TRP A 303 10.51 -7.05 11.77
CA TRP A 303 10.28 -8.39 12.28
C TRP A 303 10.45 -9.44 11.20
N ARG A 304 10.65 -10.68 11.66
CA ARG A 304 10.41 -11.90 10.89
C ARG A 304 9.81 -12.97 11.79
N LEU A 305 9.27 -14.04 11.22
CA LEU A 305 8.82 -15.18 12.01
C LEU A 305 10.02 -15.88 12.66
N GLU A 306 9.92 -16.22 13.95
CA GLU A 306 10.89 -17.14 14.56
C GLU A 306 10.83 -18.47 13.82
N THR A 307 11.98 -18.95 13.38
CA THR A 307 12.08 -20.30 12.81
C THR A 307 12.00 -21.27 13.96
N GLU A 308 11.03 -22.20 13.95
CA GLU A 308 11.05 -23.30 14.90
C GLU A 308 12.40 -24.03 14.75
N PRO A 309 13.11 -24.31 15.85
CA PRO A 309 14.31 -25.14 15.76
C PRO A 309 13.89 -26.48 15.15
N VAL A 310 14.47 -26.83 14.01
CA VAL A 310 14.30 -28.15 13.42
C VAL A 310 14.74 -29.15 14.49
N ALA A 311 13.79 -29.90 15.04
CA ALA A 311 14.09 -30.98 15.97
C ALA A 311 14.99 -31.97 15.23
N GLY A 312 16.27 -32.01 15.63
CA GLY A 312 17.27 -32.95 15.12
C GLY A 312 17.07 -34.36 15.66
#